data_AF-A0A2V9WMU0-F1
#
_entry.id   AF-A0A2V9WMU0-F1
#
_cell.length_a   1.000
_cell.length_b   1.000
_cell.length_c   1.000
_cell.angle_alpha   90.00
_cell.angle_beta   90.00
_cell.angle_gamma   90.00
#
_symmetry.space_group_name_H-M   'P 1'
#
loop_
_entity.id
_entity.type
_entity.pdbx_description
1 polymer ?
#
loop_
_entity_poly.entity_id
_entity_poly.type
_entity_poly.pdbx_seq_one_letter_code
_entity_poly.pdbx_strand_id
1 'polypeptide(L)'
;MRADYVWQGSYQAAILETDDNKLPNRLQAAKAAIDNRLHDLQTDHGGTPEERQAITDALGGLNVLRRELQIRSHEKGSSNT
;
A
#
# COMPACT_ATOMS: atom_id res chain seq x y z
N MET A 1 -16.13 8.22 12.83
CA MET A 1 -15.77 7.03 12.02
C MET A 1 -14.48 6.50 12.61
N ARG A 2 -14.43 5.24 13.08
CA ARG A 2 -13.20 4.67 13.65
C ARG A 2 -12.12 4.63 12.56
N ALA A 3 -10.91 5.07 12.89
CA ALA A 3 -9.76 5.13 11.99
C ALA A 3 -9.35 3.74 11.44
N ASP A 4 -9.91 2.68 12.02
CA ASP A 4 -9.59 1.26 11.81
C ASP A 4 -9.70 0.78 10.34
N TYR A 5 -10.44 1.49 9.48
CA TYR A 5 -10.69 1.07 8.08
C TYR A 5 -10.03 1.97 7.02
N VAL A 6 -9.38 3.08 7.40
CA VAL A 6 -8.83 4.05 6.44
C VAL A 6 -7.65 3.45 5.66
N TRP A 7 -6.80 2.67 6.35
CA TRP A 7 -5.66 1.99 5.73
C TRP A 7 -6.10 0.89 4.77
N GLN A 8 -7.18 0.15 5.09
CA GLN A 8 -7.74 -0.88 4.22
C GLN A 8 -8.29 -0.29 2.92
N GLY A 9 -9.04 0.81 3.00
CA GLY A 9 -9.56 1.49 1.80
C GLY A 9 -8.45 2.05 0.92
N SER A 10 -7.40 2.61 1.53
CA SER A 10 -6.23 3.11 0.80
C SER A 10 -5.44 1.98 0.13
N TYR A 11 -5.27 0.86 0.83
CA TYR A 11 -4.66 -0.36 0.26
C TYR A 11 -5.49 -0.94 -0.90
N GLN A 12 -6.81 -1.04 -0.72
CA GLN A 12 -7.71 -1.51 -1.77
C GLN A 12 -7.66 -0.62 -3.02
N ALA A 13 -7.59 0.70 -2.83
CA ALA A 13 -7.44 1.63 -3.94
C ALA A 13 -6.09 1.45 -4.67
N ALA A 14 -5.03 1.03 -3.98
CA ALA A 14 -3.74 0.76 -4.61
C ALA A 14 -3.73 -0.56 -5.40
N ILE A 15 -4.33 -1.64 -4.89
CA ILE A 15 -4.38 -2.94 -5.60
C ILE A 15 -5.33 -2.92 -6.81
N LEU A 16 -6.36 -2.06 -6.79
CA LEU A 16 -7.32 -1.92 -7.90
C LEU A 16 -6.91 -0.83 -8.90
N GLU A 17 -5.84 -0.08 -8.65
CA GLU A 17 -5.37 0.95 -9.57
C GLU A 17 -4.69 0.30 -10.78
N THR A 18 -5.23 0.60 -11.96
CA THR A 18 -4.76 0.08 -13.25
C THR A 18 -3.99 1.14 -14.04
N ASP A 19 -4.09 2.41 -13.65
CA ASP A 19 -3.36 3.51 -14.27
C ASP A 19 -1.96 3.62 -13.65
N ASP A 20 -0.94 3.24 -14.40
CA ASP A 20 0.47 3.32 -13.98
C ASP A 20 0.90 4.74 -13.58
N ASN A 21 0.24 5.79 -14.08
CA ASN A 21 0.57 7.18 -13.69
C ASN A 21 -0.01 7.53 -12.31
N LYS A 22 -1.11 6.88 -11.90
CA LYS A 22 -1.76 7.11 -10.61
C LYS A 22 -1.29 6.14 -9.54
N LEU A 23 -0.83 4.95 -9.94
CA LEU A 23 -0.35 3.92 -9.03
C LEU A 23 0.74 4.41 -8.04
N PRO A 24 1.75 5.22 -8.42
CA PRO A 24 2.71 5.77 -7.45
C PRO A 24 2.04 6.54 -6.32
N ASN A 25 1.07 7.41 -6.65
CA ASN A 25 0.36 8.23 -5.67
C ASN A 25 -0.54 7.36 -4.77
N ARG A 26 -1.18 6.33 -5.34
CA ARG A 26 -1.98 5.36 -4.58
C ARG A 26 -1.13 4.53 -3.63
N LEU A 27 0.04 4.06 -4.09
CA LEU A 27 1.00 3.34 -3.26
C LEU A 27 1.49 4.20 -2.09
N GLN A 28 1.78 5.48 -2.33
CA GLN A 28 2.20 6.40 -1.29
C GLN A 28 1.08 6.63 -0.26
N ALA A 29 -0.15 6.88 -0.71
CA ALA A 29 -1.30 7.07 0.16
C ALA A 29 -1.60 5.82 1.01
N ALA A 30 -1.58 4.64 0.39
CA ALA A 30 -1.76 3.36 1.08
C ALA A 30 -0.68 3.13 2.14
N LYS A 31 0.59 3.37 1.79
CA LYS A 31 1.69 3.21 2.74
C LYS A 31 1.57 4.19 3.91
N ALA A 32 1.26 5.46 3.65
CA ALA A 32 1.10 6.46 4.70
C ALA A 32 -0.05 6.09 5.66
N ALA A 33 -1.18 5.60 5.13
CA ALA A 33 -2.30 5.17 5.96
C ALA A 33 -1.95 3.94 6.82
N ILE A 34 -1.21 2.98 6.26
CA ILE A 34 -0.72 1.81 7.01
C ILE A 34 0.29 2.21 8.08
N ASP A 35 1.25 3.10 7.76
CA ASP A 35 2.25 3.59 8.71
C ASP A 35 1.57 4.32 9.89
N ASN A 36 0.57 5.17 9.60
CA ASN A 36 -0.23 5.83 10.63
C ASN A 36 -0.96 4.82 11.51
N ARG A 37 -1.59 3.79 10.92
CA ARG A 37 -2.26 2.75 11.71
C ARG A 37 -1.26 1.98 12.57
N LEU A 38 -0.08 1.67 12.05
CA LEU A 38 0.95 0.98 12.82
C LEU A 38 1.42 1.82 14.02
N HIS A 39 1.49 3.14 13.85
CA HIS A 39 1.78 4.07 14.94
C HIS A 39 0.66 4.07 15.98
N ASP A 40 -0.61 4.16 15.56
CA ASP A 40 -1.76 4.10 16.46
C ASP A 40 -1.77 2.77 17.25
N LEU A 41 -1.49 1.65 16.59
CA LEU A 41 -1.40 0.34 17.23
C LEU A 41 -0.32 0.28 18.32
N GLN A 42 0.80 0.98 18.15
CA GLN A 42 1.82 1.05 19.20
C GLN A 42 1.29 1.76 20.46
N THR A 43 0.36 2.69 20.29
CA THR A 43 -0.27 3.44 21.39
C THR A 43 -1.51 2.74 21.97
N ASP A 44 -2.23 1.96 21.17
CA ASP A 44 -3.47 1.26 21.53
C ASP A 44 -3.23 -0.23 21.87
N HIS A 45 -2.32 -0.49 22.80
CA HIS A 45 -1.99 -1.83 23.32
C HIS A 45 -1.60 -2.88 22.27
N GLY A 46 -1.25 -2.45 21.06
CA GLY A 46 -0.81 -3.31 19.99
C GLY A 46 -1.89 -3.84 19.05
N GLY A 47 -3.16 -3.47 19.23
CA GLY A 47 -4.31 -4.06 18.52
C GLY A 47 -4.33 -5.58 18.49
N THR A 48 -5.09 -6.17 17.57
CA THR A 48 -5.22 -7.63 17.51
C THR A 48 -4.11 -8.28 16.66
N PRO A 49 -3.73 -9.54 16.94
CA PRO A 49 -2.80 -10.29 16.11
C PRO A 49 -3.24 -10.36 14.64
N GLU A 50 -4.54 -10.49 14.38
CA GLU A 50 -5.12 -10.55 13.04
C GLU A 50 -4.90 -9.23 12.29
N GLU A 51 -5.09 -8.09 12.97
CA GLU A 51 -4.86 -6.78 12.37
C GLU A 51 -3.38 -6.58 12.01
N ARG A 52 -2.45 -7.00 12.88
CA ARG A 52 -1.01 -6.96 12.60
C ARG A 52 -0.63 -7.81 11.39
N GLN A 53 -1.22 -9.00 11.28
CA GLN A 53 -1.00 -9.87 10.13
C GLN A 53 -1.52 -9.22 8.86
N ALA A 54 -2.73 -8.67 8.88
CA ALA A 54 -3.31 -7.99 7.73
C ALA A 54 -2.49 -6.76 7.29
N ILE A 55 -1.93 -6.00 8.24
CA ILE A 55 -1.01 -4.89 7.94
C ILE A 55 0.29 -5.41 7.30
N THR A 56 0.84 -6.51 7.81
CA THR A 56 2.06 -7.12 7.27
C THR A 56 1.83 -7.61 5.85
N ASP A 57 0.71 -8.29 5.61
CA ASP A 57 0.31 -8.78 4.29
C ASP A 57 0.10 -7.62 3.31
N ALA A 58 -0.55 -6.53 3.75
CA ALA A 58 -0.75 -5.33 2.95
C ALA A 58 0.58 -4.66 2.55
N LEU A 59 1.54 -4.55 3.48
CA LEU A 59 2.89 -4.05 3.16
C LEU A 59 3.61 -4.94 2.15
N GLY A 60 3.46 -6.26 2.28
CA GLY A 60 3.94 -7.23 1.29
C GLY A 60 3.36 -6.98 -0.09
N GLY A 61 2.04 -6.84 -0.19
CA GLY A 61 1.33 -6.53 -1.43
C GLY A 61 1.77 -5.20 -2.07
N LEU A 62 1.94 -4.14 -1.27
CA LEU A 62 2.42 -2.85 -1.77
C LEU A 62 3.85 -2.93 -2.33
N ASN A 63 4.72 -3.74 -1.72
CA ASN A 63 6.09 -3.93 -2.22
C ASN A 63 6.11 -4.68 -3.55
N VAL A 64 5.25 -5.68 -3.72
CA VAL A 64 5.07 -6.38 -5.00
C VAL A 64 4.59 -5.40 -6.07
N LEU A 65 3.53 -4.63 -5.79
CA LEU A 65 3.02 -3.63 -6.73
C LEU A 65 4.06 -2.58 -7.13
N ARG A 66 4.88 -2.12 -6.18
CA ARG A 66 5.99 -1.20 -6.47
C ARG A 66 7.00 -1.84 -7.43
N ARG A 67 7.35 -3.10 -7.23
CA ARG A 67 8.28 -3.83 -8.09
C ARG A 67 7.70 -4.02 -9.49
N GLU A 68 6.44 -4.41 -9.60
CA GLU A 68 5.73 -4.52 -10.88
C GLU A 68 5.74 -3.18 -11.63
N LEU A 69 5.44 -2.07 -10.94
CA LEU A 69 5.47 -0.73 -11.53
C LEU A 69 6.88 -0.35 -12.04
N GLN A 70 7.94 -0.72 -11.31
CA GLN A 70 9.32 -0.49 -11.76
C GLN A 70 9.65 -1.27 -13.02
N ILE A 71 9.22 -2.54 -13.10
CA ILE A 71 9.39 -3.39 -14.29
C ILE A 71 8.67 -2.77 -15.48
N ARG A 72 7.38 -2.42 -15.34
CA ARG A 72 6.58 -1.80 -16.40
C ARG A 72 7.15 -0.46 -16.87
N SER A 73 7.69 0.32 -15.95
CA SER A 73 8.34 1.59 -16.28
C SER A 73 9.64 1.38 -17.07
N HIS A 74 10.40 0.33 -16.75
CA HIS A 74 11.63 -0.02 -17.46
C HIS A 74 11.34 -0.54 -18.89
N GLU A 75 10.30 -1.35 -19.06
CA GLU A 75 9.85 -1.82 -20.39
C GLU A 75 9.43 -0.66 -21.30
N LYS A 76 8.68 0.33 -20.77
CA LYS A 76 8.31 1.53 -21.53
C LYS A 76 9.50 2.40 -21.92
N GLY A 77 10.57 2.41 -21.12
CA GLY A 77 11.81 3.13 -21.44
C GLY A 77 12.69 2.42 -22.48
N SER A 78 12.62 1.09 -22.56
CA SER A 78 13.49 0.29 -23.42
C SER A 78 12.98 0.10 -24.85
N SER A 79 11.71 0.39 -25.12
CA SER A 79 11.11 0.31 -26.47
C SER A 79 11.33 1.56 -27.35
N ASN A 80 12.20 2.50 -26.97
CA ASN A 80 12.43 3.74 -27.71
C ASN A 80 13.89 3.90 -28.18
N THR A 81 14.48 2.87 -28.80
CA THR A 81 15.74 2.97 -29.55
C THR A 81 15.70 2.06 -30.77
#